data_AF-X1CDA6-F1
#
_entry.id   AF-X1CDA6-F1
#
_cell.length_a   1.000
_cell.length_b   1.000
_cell.length_c   1.000
_cell.angle_alpha   90.00
_cell.angle_beta   90.00
_cell.angle_gamma   90.00
#
_symmetry.space_group_name_H-M   'P 1'
#
loop_
_entity.id
_entity.type
_entity.pdbx_description
1 polymer ?
#
loop_
_entity_poly.entity_id
_entity_poly.type
_entity_poly.pdbx_seq_one_letter_code
_entity_poly.pdbx_strand_id
1 'polypeptide(L)' 'MKSVKDFITETYFKCLGRHPDPGGMRTYTKAIRNGEITRRDLPIILKSSPEYKEKYGG' A
#
# COMPACT_ATOMS: atom_id res chain seq x y z
N MET A 1 13.25 -11.03 -9.54
CA MET A 1 12.22 -9.98 -9.77
C MET A 1 11.40 -9.83 -8.49
N LYS A 2 11.30 -8.63 -7.89
CA LYS A 2 10.44 -8.44 -6.70
C LYS A 2 8.97 -8.60 -7.09
N SER A 3 8.25 -9.46 -6.36
CA SER A 3 6.81 -9.68 -6.52
C SER A 3 6.01 -8.42 -6.15
N VAL A 4 4.79 -8.29 -6.69
CA VAL A 4 3.89 -7.17 -6.34
C VAL A 4 3.63 -7.13 -4.83
N LYS A 5 3.49 -8.30 -4.19
CA LYS A 5 3.29 -8.44 -2.74
C LYS A 5 4.48 -7.94 -1.92
N ASP A 6 5.72 -8.28 -2.30
CA ASP A 6 6.94 -7.75 -1.66
C ASP A 6 6.99 -6.23 -1.75
N PHE A 7 6.69 -5.69 -2.93
CA PHE A 7 6.68 -4.25 -3.14
C PHE A 7 5.64 -3.55 -2.26
N ILE A 8 4.42 -4.10 -2.16
CA ILE A 8 3.37 -3.56 -1.29
C ILE A 8 3.82 -3.61 0.17
N THR A 9 4.41 -4.72 0.60
CA THR A 9 4.88 -4.91 1.97
C THR A 9 5.95 -3.88 2.36
N GLU A 10 6.96 -3.70 1.50
CA GLU A 10 8.03 -2.72 1.70
C GLU A 10 7.47 -1.29 1.74
N THR A 11 6.50 -0.98 0.86
CA THR A 11 5.88 0.35 0.79
C THR A 11 5.01 0.65 2.02
N TYR A 12 4.22 -0.34 2.48
CA TYR A 12 3.44 -0.25 3.70
C TYR A 12 4.34 -0.01 4.91
N PHE A 13 5.44 -0.76 5.00
CA PHE A 13 6.38 -0.59 6.09
C PHE A 13 7.05 0.79 6.06
N LYS A 14 7.44 1.29 4.88
CA LYS A 14 8.02 2.63 4.73
C LYS A 14 7.03 3.78 5.00
N CYS A 15 5.76 3.63 4.62
CA CYS A 15 4.76 4.70 4.76
C CYS A 15 4.06 4.67 6.12
N LEU A 16 3.68 3.49 6.60
CA LEU A 16 2.85 3.29 7.79
C LEU A 16 3.61 2.62 8.94
N GLY A 17 4.88 2.22 8.77
CA GLY A 17 5.66 1.56 9.81
C GLY A 17 5.13 0.18 10.23
N ARG A 18 4.28 -0.45 9.41
CA ARG A 18 3.68 -1.76 9.69
C ARG A 18 3.51 -2.57 8.42
N HIS A 19 3.36 -3.88 8.58
CA HIS A 19 3.01 -4.76 7.46
C HIS A 19 1.55 -4.53 7.01
N PRO A 20 1.25 -4.75 5.72
CA PRO A 20 -0.12 -4.68 5.21
C PRO A 20 -0.96 -5.79 5.81
N ASP A 21 -2.21 -5.48 6.16
CA ASP A 21 -3.20 -6.48 6.50
C ASP A 21 -3.58 -7.33 5.27
N PRO A 22 -4.13 -8.54 5.46
CA PRO A 22 -4.58 -9.40 4.36
C PRO A 22 -5.54 -8.69 3.40
N GLY A 23 -6.41 -7.82 3.93
CA GLY A 23 -7.34 -6.98 3.16
C GLY A 23 -6.61 -5.97 2.27
N GLY A 24 -5.78 -5.11 2.87
CA GLY A 24 -4.99 -4.11 2.15
C GLY A 24 -4.08 -4.73 1.09
N MET A 25 -3.35 -5.80 1.45
CA MET A 25 -2.49 -6.53 0.52
C MET A 25 -3.27 -7.01 -0.71
N ARG A 26 -4.45 -7.61 -0.53
CA ARG A 26 -5.25 -8.15 -1.64
C ARG A 26 -5.82 -7.02 -2.52
N THR A 27 -6.29 -5.94 -1.92
CA THR A 27 -6.81 -4.75 -2.63
C THR A 27 -5.73 -4.12 -3.50
N TYR A 28 -4.57 -3.77 -2.93
CA TYR A 28 -3.49 -3.14 -3.70
C TYR A 28 -2.85 -4.08 -4.71
N THR A 29 -2.75 -5.38 -4.40
CA THR A 29 -2.29 -6.38 -5.37
C THR A 29 -3.22 -6.44 -6.58
N LYS A 30 -4.54 -6.43 -6.34
CA LYS A 30 -5.53 -6.44 -7.42
C LYS A 30 -5.46 -5.16 -8.23
N ALA A 31 -5.43 -3.99 -7.59
CA ALA A 31 -5.34 -2.70 -8.26
C ALA A 31 -4.08 -2.60 -9.15
N ILE A 32 -2.92 -3.04 -8.66
CA ILE A 32 -1.67 -3.07 -9.45
C ILE A 32 -1.76 -4.07 -10.60
N ARG A 33 -2.35 -5.26 -10.37
CA ARG A 33 -2.50 -6.28 -11.41
C ARG A 33 -3.50 -5.87 -12.50
N ASN A 34 -4.53 -5.13 -12.13
CA ASN A 34 -5.54 -4.60 -13.04
C ASN A 34 -5.07 -3.35 -13.78
N GLY A 35 -3.94 -2.75 -13.37
CA GLY A 35 -3.46 -1.48 -13.94
C GLY A 35 -4.23 -0.25 -13.46
N GLU A 36 -5.04 -0.39 -12.40
CA GLU A 36 -5.78 0.72 -11.79
C GLU A 36 -4.83 1.72 -11.10
N ILE A 37 -3.73 1.20 -10.54
CA ILE A 37 -2.67 2.00 -9.91
C ILE A 37 -1.30 1.44 -10.30
N THR A 38 -0.28 2.29 -10.37
CA THR A 38 1.09 1.81 -10.56
C THR A 38 1.80 1.62 -9.21
N ARG A 39 2.95 0.93 -9.25
CA ARG A 39 3.84 0.82 -8.08
C ARG A 39 4.26 2.19 -7.53
N ARG A 40 4.35 3.22 -8.37
CA ARG A 40 4.73 4.58 -7.94
C ARG A 40 3.59 5.32 -7.27
N ASP A 41 2.34 5.00 -7.62
CA ASP A 41 1.15 5.61 -7.01
C ASP A 41 0.86 5.06 -5.62
N LEU A 42 1.19 3.78 -5.38
CA LEU A 42 0.94 3.10 -4.11
C LEU A 42 1.38 3.90 -2.86
N PRO A 43 2.61 4.42 -2.73
CA PRO A 43 3.01 5.21 -1.57
C PRO A 43 2.20 6.51 -1.41
N ILE A 44 1.79 7.15 -2.51
CA ILE A 44 1.00 8.38 -2.49
C ILE A 44 -0.42 8.06 -1.99
N ILE A 45 -1.01 6.98 -2.53
CA ILE A 45 -2.32 6.50 -2.14
C ILE A 45 -2.32 6.07 -0.67
N LEU A 46 -1.29 5.36 -0.20
CA LEU A 46 -1.18 4.95 1.20
C LEU A 46 -1.12 6.16 2.13
N LYS A 47 -0.34 7.18 1.80
CA LYS A 47 -0.28 8.44 2.59
C LYS A 47 -1.59 9.22 2.58
N SER A 48 -2.38 9.10 1.51
CA SER A 48 -3.70 9.74 1.38
C SER A 48 -4.84 8.90 1.97
N SER A 49 -4.59 7.60 2.21
CA SER A 49 -5.58 6.64 2.70
C SER A 49 -6.11 7.06 4.08
N PRO A 50 -7.40 6.82 4.37
CA PRO A 50 -7.94 6.98 5.72
C PRO A 50 -7.11 6.23 6.77
N GLU A 51 -6.47 5.09 6.45
CA GLU A 51 -5.55 4.39 7.37
C GLU A 51 -4.34 5.24 7.81
N TYR A 52 -3.79 6.09 6.93
CA TYR A 52 -2.70 7.00 7.29
C TYR A 52 -3.21 8.19 8.09
N LYS A 53 -4.39 8.72 7.72
CA LYS A 53 -5.03 9.80 8.46
C LYS A 53 -5.47 9.37 9.87
N GLU A 54 -5.93 8.15 10.05
CA GLU A 54 -6.29 7.61 11.36
C GLU A 54 -5.04 7.36 12.23
N LYS A 55 -3.92 6.95 11.61
CA LYS A 55 -2.66 6.72 12.33
C LYS A 55 -1.90 8.00 12.68
N TYR A 56 -1.95 9.03 11.84
CA TYR A 56 -1.11 10.24 11.97
C TYR A 56 -1.90 11.56 12.06
N GLY A 57 -3.23 11.53 12.02
CA GLY A 57 -4.09 12.71 12.00
C GLY A 57 -4.70 13.09 13.35
N GLY A 58 -4.18 12.54 14.46
CA GLY A 58 -4.50 12.94 15.83
C GLY A 58 -3.46 13.91 16.38
#